data_AF-A0A7C0YM20-F1
#
_entry.id   AF-A0A7C0YM20-F1
#
_cell.length_a   1.000
_cell.length_b   1.000
_cell.length_c   1.000
_cell.angle_alpha   90.00
_cell.angle_beta   90.00
_cell.angle_gamma   90.00
#
_symmetry.space_group_name_H-M   'P 1'
#
loop_
_entity.id
_entity.type
_entity.pdbx_description
1 polymer ?
#
loop_
_entity_poly.entity_id
_entity_poly.type
_entity_poly.pdbx_seq_one_letter_code
_entity_poly.pdbx_strand_id
1 'polypeptide(L)'
;HLILMALIEGLRPEEREKVLRRLSVPKKAREEMLESIEQFKKTLSRLQATSWQEKDIYYALHPLSLQSVLFTIAKARDKKQKKALSSYLTTLRKIKPSLTGKDLKTLGYAPGPLFNKILRAVLDERLNGKVKSREEEMEFVKKEFPV
;
A
#
# COMPACT_ATOMS: atom_id res chain seq x y z
N HIS A 1 -6.02 10.15 -17.99
CA HIS A 1 -4.93 10.08 -16.99
C HIS A 1 -4.01 8.87 -17.23
N LEU A 2 -4.45 7.62 -17.05
CA LEU A 2 -3.59 6.42 -17.19
C LEU A 2 -2.89 6.26 -18.55
N ILE A 3 -3.63 6.37 -19.66
CA ILE A 3 -3.07 6.24 -21.02
C ILE A 3 -2.01 7.32 -21.26
N LEU A 4 -2.31 8.57 -20.92
CA LEU A 4 -1.39 9.68 -21.08
C LEU A 4 -0.11 9.49 -20.24
N MET A 5 -0.23 9.02 -18.98
CA MET A 5 0.93 8.66 -18.17
C MET A 5 1.78 7.59 -18.84
N ALA A 6 1.15 6.55 -19.41
CA ALA A 6 1.85 5.47 -20.09
C ALA A 6 2.62 5.94 -21.33
N LEU A 7 2.10 6.94 -22.05
CA LEU A 7 2.75 7.53 -23.24
C LEU A 7 3.95 8.41 -22.86
N ILE A 8 3.84 9.19 -21.79
CA ILE A 8 4.89 10.16 -21.41
C ILE A 8 5.94 9.58 -20.43
N GLU A 9 5.70 8.40 -19.86
CA GLU A 9 6.59 7.78 -18.88
C GLU A 9 8.04 7.65 -19.39
N GLY A 10 8.22 7.35 -20.68
CA GLY A 10 9.56 7.19 -21.28
C GLY A 10 10.33 8.50 -21.46
N LEU A 11 9.66 9.65 -21.35
CA LEU A 11 10.27 10.97 -21.51
C LEU A 11 11.08 11.37 -20.28
N ARG A 12 12.00 12.33 -20.45
CA ARG A 12 12.70 12.95 -19.32
C ARG A 12 11.74 13.78 -18.45
N PRO A 13 11.99 13.94 -17.14
CA PRO A 13 11.09 14.67 -16.24
C PRO A 13 10.70 16.06 -16.76
N GLU A 14 11.65 16.81 -17.34
CA GLU A 14 11.40 18.15 -17.89
C GLU A 14 10.52 18.11 -19.15
N GLU A 15 10.64 17.05 -19.96
CA GLU A 15 9.83 16.85 -21.16
C GLU A 15 8.39 16.47 -20.81
N ARG A 16 8.19 15.65 -19.77
CA ARG A 16 6.85 15.28 -19.27
C ARG A 16 6.06 16.53 -18.88
N GLU A 17 6.66 17.43 -18.10
CA GLU A 17 6.02 18.68 -17.68
C GLU A 17 5.66 19.55 -18.89
N LYS A 18 6.57 19.67 -19.87
CA LYS A 18 6.31 20.43 -21.12
C LYS A 18 5.15 19.85 -21.91
N VAL A 19 5.09 18.52 -22.09
CA VAL A 19 3.99 17.86 -22.81
C VAL A 19 2.66 18.05 -22.10
N LEU A 20 2.63 17.87 -20.77
CA LEU A 20 1.41 18.03 -19.98
C LEU A 20 0.88 19.48 -20.02
N ARG A 21 1.77 20.48 -20.02
CA ARG A 21 1.39 21.89 -20.22
C ARG A 21 0.86 22.16 -21.62
N ARG A 22 1.51 21.64 -22.67
CA ARG A 22 1.07 21.81 -24.07
C ARG A 22 -0.30 21.20 -24.32
N LEU A 23 -0.61 20.08 -23.65
CA LEU A 23 -1.92 19.44 -23.69
C LEU A 23 -2.96 20.11 -22.77
N SER A 24 -2.63 21.25 -22.15
CA SER A 24 -3.49 21.99 -21.24
C SER A 24 -4.03 21.16 -20.07
N VAL A 25 -3.23 20.21 -19.58
CA VAL A 25 -3.61 19.40 -18.41
C VAL A 25 -3.66 20.29 -17.16
N PRO A 26 -4.77 20.28 -16.40
CA PRO A 26 -4.90 21.06 -15.17
C PRO A 26 -3.74 20.79 -14.20
N LYS A 27 -3.31 21.82 -13.47
CA LYS A 27 -2.14 21.75 -12.56
C LYS A 27 -2.20 20.55 -11.60
N LYS A 28 -3.33 20.37 -10.92
CA LYS A 28 -3.54 19.26 -9.96
C LYS A 28 -3.39 17.89 -10.63
N ALA A 29 -4.05 17.68 -11.78
CA ALA A 29 -3.95 16.43 -12.53
C ALA A 29 -2.52 16.16 -13.03
N ARG A 30 -1.81 17.21 -13.44
CA ARG A 30 -0.41 17.13 -13.86
C ARG A 30 0.49 16.70 -12.71
N GLU A 31 0.34 17.32 -11.53
CA GLU A 31 1.09 16.96 -10.32
C GLU A 31 0.83 15.49 -9.93
N GLU A 32 -0.43 15.06 -9.87
CA GLU A 32 -0.81 13.68 -9.57
C GLU A 32 -0.24 12.67 -10.60
N MET A 33 -0.18 13.05 -11.87
CA MET A 33 0.39 12.20 -12.94
C MET A 33 1.91 12.07 -12.81
N LEU A 34 2.62 13.17 -12.57
CA LEU A 34 4.07 13.14 -12.39
C LEU A 34 4.44 12.35 -11.13
N GLU A 35 3.72 12.57 -10.04
CA GLU A 35 3.91 11.81 -8.80
C GLU A 35 3.68 10.31 -9.02
N SER A 36 2.60 9.93 -9.72
CA SER A 36 2.31 8.53 -10.04
C SER A 36 3.42 7.88 -10.88
N ILE A 37 4.01 8.63 -11.83
CA ILE A 37 5.13 8.19 -12.67
C ILE A 37 6.41 7.98 -11.83
N GLU A 38 6.66 8.80 -10.81
CA GLU A 38 7.82 8.61 -9.94
C GLU A 38 7.59 7.49 -8.92
N GLN A 39 6.36 7.36 -8.41
CA GLN A 39 6.00 6.36 -7.42
C GLN A 39 6.06 4.93 -7.97
N PHE A 40 5.55 4.65 -9.17
CA PHE A 40 5.55 3.27 -9.66
C PHE A 40 6.97 2.72 -9.85
N LYS A 41 7.94 3.53 -10.31
CA LYS A 41 9.34 3.10 -10.44
C LYS A 41 9.90 2.69 -9.09
N LYS A 42 9.70 3.53 -8.07
CA LYS A 42 10.13 3.26 -6.69
C LYS A 42 9.45 2.00 -6.14
N THR A 43 8.14 1.87 -6.31
CA THR A 43 7.37 0.72 -5.83
C THR A 43 7.79 -0.58 -6.51
N LEU A 44 7.90 -0.59 -7.85
CA LEU A 44 8.33 -1.77 -8.57
C LEU A 44 9.77 -2.14 -8.20
N SER A 45 10.68 -1.18 -8.04
CA SER A 45 12.07 -1.47 -7.62
C SER A 45 12.15 -2.10 -6.22
N ARG A 46 11.34 -1.64 -5.26
CA ARG A 46 11.24 -2.26 -3.92
C ARG A 46 10.69 -3.68 -3.99
N LEU A 47 9.83 -3.94 -4.97
CA LEU A 47 9.20 -5.23 -5.23
C LEU A 47 9.92 -6.01 -6.35
N GLN A 48 11.23 -5.80 -6.56
CA GLN A 48 12.06 -6.64 -7.43
C GLN A 48 12.70 -7.82 -6.71
N ALA A 49 12.65 -7.87 -5.36
CA ALA A 49 13.20 -8.98 -4.58
C ALA A 49 12.57 -10.33 -4.96
N THR A 50 13.31 -11.44 -4.84
CA THR A 50 12.82 -12.78 -5.26
C THR A 50 11.64 -13.29 -4.43
N SER A 51 11.38 -12.69 -3.25
CA SER A 51 10.31 -13.06 -2.34
C SER A 51 9.66 -11.81 -1.73
N TRP A 52 8.34 -11.68 -1.85
CA TRP A 52 7.54 -10.63 -1.23
C TRP A 52 6.45 -11.28 -0.38
N GLN A 53 6.17 -10.67 0.77
CA GLN A 53 5.00 -11.01 1.59
C GLN A 53 3.85 -10.04 1.28
N GLU A 54 2.62 -10.45 1.60
CA GLU A 54 1.43 -9.60 1.38
C GLU A 54 1.53 -8.26 2.13
N LYS A 55 2.17 -8.24 3.30
CA LYS A 55 2.45 -6.99 4.03
C LYS A 55 3.35 -6.02 3.24
N ASP A 56 4.31 -6.52 2.48
CA ASP A 56 5.24 -5.67 1.71
C ASP A 56 4.49 -4.96 0.60
N ILE A 57 3.59 -5.69 -0.06
CA ILE A 57 2.69 -5.16 -1.09
C ILE A 57 1.73 -4.14 -0.49
N TYR A 58 1.15 -4.46 0.67
CA TYR A 58 0.26 -3.55 1.39
C TYR A 58 0.97 -2.24 1.71
N TYR A 59 2.12 -2.27 2.39
CA TYR A 59 2.82 -1.04 2.77
C TYR A 59 3.41 -0.28 1.57
N ALA A 60 3.71 -0.96 0.46
CA ALA A 60 4.15 -0.30 -0.76
C ALA A 60 3.02 0.44 -1.49
N LEU A 61 1.78 -0.06 -1.43
CA LEU A 61 0.65 0.49 -2.18
C LEU A 61 -0.33 1.32 -1.33
N HIS A 62 -0.39 1.09 -0.02
CA HIS A 62 -1.32 1.76 0.89
C HIS A 62 -1.17 3.29 0.95
N PRO A 63 0.06 3.85 0.92
CA PRO A 63 0.25 5.30 0.91
C PRO A 63 -0.08 5.96 -0.43
N LEU A 64 -0.26 5.18 -1.50
CA LEU A 64 -0.42 5.71 -2.85
C LEU A 64 -1.88 6.03 -3.17
N SER A 65 -2.09 7.01 -4.06
CA SER A 65 -3.42 7.27 -4.60
C SER A 65 -3.93 6.05 -5.41
N LEU A 66 -5.26 5.91 -5.55
CA LEU A 66 -5.84 4.83 -6.36
C LEU A 66 -5.31 4.85 -7.80
N GLN A 67 -5.12 6.05 -8.38
CA GLN A 67 -4.56 6.22 -9.71
C GLN A 67 -3.13 5.69 -9.79
N SER A 68 -2.29 6.00 -8.79
CA SER A 68 -0.90 5.54 -8.71
C SER A 68 -0.81 4.03 -8.53
N VAL A 69 -1.71 3.44 -7.75
CA VAL A 69 -1.84 1.97 -7.60
C VAL A 69 -2.18 1.33 -8.94
N LEU A 70 -3.21 1.82 -9.64
CA LEU A 70 -3.62 1.30 -10.95
C LEU A 70 -2.50 1.40 -11.98
N PHE A 71 -1.79 2.54 -12.00
CA PHE A 71 -0.66 2.74 -12.91
C PHE A 71 0.49 1.77 -12.59
N THR A 72 0.80 1.57 -11.31
CA THR A 72 1.82 0.61 -10.87
C THR A 72 1.50 -0.82 -11.31
N ILE A 73 0.25 -1.25 -11.14
CA ILE A 73 -0.21 -2.57 -11.59
C ILE A 73 -0.16 -2.70 -13.12
N ALA A 74 -0.53 -1.64 -13.84
CA ALA A 74 -0.49 -1.63 -15.30
C ALA A 74 0.94 -1.74 -15.86
N LYS A 75 1.94 -1.23 -15.12
CA LYS A 75 3.37 -1.25 -15.50
C LYS A 75 4.14 -2.46 -15.00
N ALA A 76 3.56 -3.29 -14.15
CA ALA A 76 4.14 -4.56 -13.75
C ALA A 76 4.25 -5.50 -14.96
N ARG A 77 5.48 -5.89 -15.32
CA ARG A 77 5.78 -6.73 -16.49
C ARG A 77 5.62 -8.21 -16.20
N ASP A 78 6.01 -8.63 -15.00
CA ASP A 78 5.96 -10.02 -14.58
C ASP A 78 4.54 -10.42 -14.15
N LYS A 79 4.06 -11.58 -14.62
CA LYS A 79 2.70 -12.07 -14.35
C LYS A 79 2.49 -12.36 -12.86
N LYS A 80 3.52 -12.86 -12.16
CA LYS A 80 3.46 -13.14 -10.72
C LYS A 80 3.39 -11.82 -9.94
N GLN A 81 4.25 -10.85 -10.25
CA GLN A 81 4.23 -9.51 -9.66
C GLN A 81 2.90 -8.79 -9.92
N LYS A 82 2.38 -8.83 -11.15
CA LYS A 82 1.08 -8.24 -11.50
C LYS A 82 -0.05 -8.87 -10.72
N LYS A 83 -0.08 -10.20 -10.58
CA LYS A 83 -1.08 -10.92 -9.77
C LYS A 83 -0.99 -10.51 -8.30
N ALA A 84 0.23 -10.42 -7.76
CA ALA A 84 0.47 -10.02 -6.37
C ALA A 84 0.04 -8.56 -6.12
N LEU A 85 0.40 -7.62 -7.00
CA LEU A 85 -0.06 -6.23 -6.88
C LEU A 85 -1.59 -6.10 -7.06
N SER A 86 -2.18 -6.92 -7.93
CA SER A 86 -3.64 -6.92 -8.13
C SER A 86 -4.40 -7.41 -6.90
N SER A 87 -3.81 -8.27 -6.06
CA SER A 87 -4.44 -8.71 -4.82
C SER A 87 -4.67 -7.55 -3.85
N TYR A 88 -3.85 -6.50 -3.91
CA TYR A 88 -4.09 -5.30 -3.11
C TYR A 88 -5.45 -4.65 -3.40
N LEU A 89 -5.86 -4.58 -4.67
CA LEU A 89 -7.14 -3.99 -5.05
C LEU A 89 -8.35 -4.83 -4.62
N THR A 90 -8.20 -6.15 -4.57
CA THR A 90 -9.31 -7.08 -4.34
C THR A 90 -9.44 -7.50 -2.87
N THR A 91 -8.31 -7.76 -2.21
CA THR A 91 -8.23 -8.32 -0.85
C THR A 91 -7.47 -7.42 0.11
N LEU A 92 -6.17 -7.14 -0.10
CA LEU A 92 -5.30 -6.59 0.95
C LEU A 92 -5.75 -5.23 1.48
N ARG A 93 -6.23 -4.33 0.60
CA ARG A 93 -6.73 -3.00 1.01
C ARG A 93 -7.91 -3.06 1.98
N LYS A 94 -8.65 -4.18 2.01
CA LYS A 94 -9.80 -4.39 2.88
C LYS A 94 -9.42 -4.98 4.24
N ILE A 95 -8.20 -5.50 4.38
CA ILE A 95 -7.71 -6.09 5.63
C ILE A 95 -7.44 -4.97 6.63
N LYS A 96 -8.07 -5.08 7.80
CA LYS A 96 -7.88 -4.21 8.97
C LYS A 96 -7.97 -5.07 10.24
N PRO A 97 -7.31 -4.68 11.35
CA PRO A 97 -7.58 -5.26 12.65
C PRO A 97 -9.07 -5.14 13.00
N SER A 98 -9.62 -6.20 13.57
CA SER A 98 -10.96 -6.22 14.17
C SER A 98 -10.91 -5.65 15.59
N LEU A 99 -9.75 -5.72 16.25
CA LEU A 99 -9.45 -5.07 17.50
C LEU A 99 -9.33 -3.55 17.33
N THR A 100 -9.85 -2.86 18.32
CA THR A 100 -9.82 -1.40 18.42
C THR A 100 -8.97 -0.97 19.62
N GLY A 101 -8.60 0.30 19.68
CA GLY A 101 -7.95 0.84 20.89
C GLY A 101 -8.80 0.70 22.15
N LYS A 102 -10.14 0.66 22.04
CA LYS A 102 -11.01 0.39 23.18
C LYS A 102 -10.80 -1.03 23.72
N ASP A 103 -10.65 -2.00 22.82
CA ASP A 103 -10.40 -3.39 23.20
C ASP A 103 -9.05 -3.53 23.91
N LEU A 104 -8.01 -2.83 23.41
CA LEU A 104 -6.71 -2.78 24.08
C LEU A 104 -6.81 -2.17 25.48
N LYS A 105 -7.58 -1.09 25.64
CA LYS A 105 -7.79 -0.51 26.97
C LYS A 105 -8.46 -1.52 27.93
N THR A 106 -9.46 -2.26 27.47
CA THR A 106 -10.13 -3.32 28.26
C THR A 106 -9.19 -4.47 28.60
N LEU A 107 -8.20 -4.76 27.75
CA LEU A 107 -7.15 -5.76 27.99
C LEU A 107 -6.07 -5.29 28.99
N GLY A 108 -6.14 -4.06 29.50
CA GLY A 108 -5.21 -3.53 30.50
C GLY A 108 -4.09 -2.64 29.95
N TYR A 109 -4.04 -2.40 28.64
CA TYR A 109 -3.01 -1.54 28.05
C TYR A 109 -3.30 -0.06 28.29
N ALA A 110 -2.27 0.69 28.67
CA ALA A 110 -2.34 2.13 28.77
C ALA A 110 -2.40 2.78 27.37
N PRO A 111 -3.29 3.77 27.14
CA PRO A 111 -3.37 4.47 25.87
C PRO A 111 -2.06 5.21 25.56
N GLY A 112 -1.60 5.12 24.31
CA GLY A 112 -0.37 5.78 23.88
C GLY A 112 0.23 5.15 22.63
N PRO A 113 1.51 5.43 22.33
CA PRO A 113 2.21 4.88 21.16
C PRO A 113 2.18 3.34 21.08
N LEU A 114 2.04 2.66 22.22
CA LEU A 114 1.91 1.21 22.31
C LEU A 114 0.67 0.69 21.57
N PHE A 115 -0.45 1.42 21.57
CA PHE A 115 -1.66 1.00 20.84
C PHE A 115 -1.39 0.89 19.34
N ASN A 116 -0.72 1.89 18.77
CA ASN A 116 -0.36 1.86 17.35
C ASN A 116 0.61 0.71 17.05
N LYS A 117 1.55 0.43 17.95
CA LYS A 117 2.47 -0.71 17.81
C LYS A 117 1.70 -2.04 17.79
N ILE A 118 0.77 -2.23 18.73
CA ILE A 118 -0.04 -3.45 18.83
C ILE A 118 -0.94 -3.61 17.61
N LEU A 119 -1.73 -2.58 17.25
CA LEU A 119 -2.64 -2.65 16.10
C LEU A 119 -1.90 -2.85 14.77
N ARG A 120 -0.68 -2.31 14.65
CA ARG A 120 0.18 -2.58 13.49
C ARG A 120 0.67 -4.02 13.47
N ALA A 121 1.10 -4.57 14.60
CA ALA A 121 1.51 -5.97 14.70
C ALA A 121 0.33 -6.92 14.37
N VAL A 122 -0.87 -6.61 14.85
CA VAL A 122 -2.10 -7.33 14.51
C VAL A 122 -2.36 -7.26 13.00
N LEU A 123 -2.28 -6.07 12.40
CA LEU A 123 -2.45 -5.90 10.95
C LEU A 123 -1.43 -6.74 10.17
N ASP A 124 -0.16 -6.77 10.60
CA ASP A 124 0.89 -7.55 9.95
C ASP A 124 0.57 -9.04 9.97
N GLU A 125 0.09 -9.58 11.10
CA GLU A 125 -0.28 -11.00 11.19
C GLU A 125 -1.56 -11.34 10.41
N ARG A 126 -2.51 -10.39 10.31
CA ARG A 126 -3.66 -10.52 9.41
C ARG A 126 -3.25 -10.52 7.95
N LEU A 127 -2.35 -9.63 7.55
CA LEU A 127 -1.77 -9.59 6.20
C LEU A 127 -0.98 -10.87 5.90
N ASN A 128 -0.34 -11.49 6.89
CA ASN A 128 0.33 -12.79 6.71
C ASN A 128 -0.65 -13.97 6.74
N GLY A 129 -1.96 -13.74 6.93
CA GLY A 129 -2.98 -14.79 7.01
C GLY A 129 -2.87 -15.69 8.24
N LYS A 130 -2.08 -15.30 9.25
CA LYS A 130 -1.88 -16.07 10.49
C LYS A 130 -2.97 -15.80 11.53
N VAL A 131 -3.58 -14.62 11.44
CA VAL A 131 -4.69 -14.21 12.28
C VAL A 131 -5.87 -13.82 11.38
N LYS A 132 -7.03 -14.41 11.61
CA LYS A 132 -8.22 -14.28 10.75
C LYS A 132 -9.44 -13.83 11.52
N SER A 133 -9.58 -14.22 12.78
CA SER A 133 -10.71 -13.88 13.65
C SER A 133 -10.33 -12.84 14.71
N ARG A 134 -11.34 -12.26 15.37
CA ARG A 134 -11.13 -11.33 16.48
C ARG A 134 -10.54 -12.05 17.70
N GLU A 135 -10.93 -13.30 17.91
CA GLU A 135 -10.44 -14.17 18.98
C GLU A 135 -8.95 -14.45 18.80
N GLU A 136 -8.52 -14.80 17.58
CA GLU A 136 -7.10 -15.00 17.25
C GLU A 136 -6.29 -13.70 17.40
N GLU A 137 -6.87 -12.53 17.07
CA GLU A 137 -6.21 -11.24 17.34
C GLU A 137 -5.99 -11.02 18.84
N MET A 138 -6.98 -11.35 19.68
CA MET A 138 -6.85 -11.21 21.14
C MET A 138 -5.79 -12.15 21.72
N GLU A 139 -5.77 -13.41 21.27
CA GLU A 139 -4.76 -14.39 21.67
C GLU A 139 -3.35 -13.94 21.26
N PHE A 140 -3.19 -13.47 20.02
CA PHE A 140 -1.95 -12.91 19.52
C PHE A 140 -1.47 -11.73 20.40
N VAL A 141 -2.37 -10.79 20.69
CA VAL A 141 -2.04 -9.61 21.51
C VAL A 141 -1.61 -10.01 22.92
N LYS A 142 -2.35 -10.91 23.59
CA LYS A 142 -1.99 -11.37 24.94
C LYS A 142 -0.65 -12.10 24.99
N LYS A 143 -0.34 -12.87 23.95
CA LYS A 143 0.90 -13.65 23.86
C LYS A 143 2.12 -12.75 23.61
N GLU A 144 2.02 -11.82 22.66
CA GLU A 144 3.18 -11.03 22.20
C GLU A 144 3.38 -9.73 22.98
N PHE A 145 2.37 -9.25 23.72
CA PHE A 145 2.43 -8.00 24.49
C PHE A 145 1.94 -8.20 25.93
N PRO A 146 2.57 -9.05 26.77
CA PRO A 146 2.10 -9.25 28.13
C PRO A 146 2.07 -7.91 28.93
N VAL A 147 0.97 -7.71 29.65
CA VAL A 147 0.71 -6.57 30.56
C VAL A 147 0.63 -7.05 32.00
#